data_AF-A0AAD2CZ74-F1
#
_entry.id   AF-A0AAD2CZ74-F1
#
_cell.length_a   1.000
_cell.length_b   1.000
_cell.length_c   1.000
_cell.angle_alpha   90.00
_cell.angle_beta   90.00
_cell.angle_gamma   90.00
#
_symmetry.space_group_name_H-M   'P 1'
#
loop_
_entity.id
_entity.type
_entity.pdbx_description
1 polymer ?
#
loop_
_entity_poly.entity_id
_entity_poly.type
_entity_poly.pdbx_seq_one_letter_code
_entity_poly.pdbx_strand_id
1 'polypeptide(L)'
;MDQAAQDHLEMKKMQNDEHFKTLKSIKDTKSSPFFQGNKVLSCSRVLMKNGQSVAIPFKALPVPKDLRLKQSQQKTSMAKDTFKVRNSLHAGMVRKPLEKYHPNAHRSRLPSPTVVMPYKNSSSIIIGDRSYQDRRKYVSTNRNSFSRVAEMNTSNGGIISTKTKWKKHLQEL
;
A
#
# COMPACT_ATOMS: atom_id res chain seq x y z
N MET A 1 4.39 -44.08 -2.45
CA MET A 1 4.96 -43.20 -1.40
C MET A 1 6.46 -43.11 -1.65
N ASP A 2 6.98 -41.90 -1.69
CA ASP A 2 8.13 -41.52 -2.51
C ASP A 2 9.48 -41.99 -1.94
N GLN A 3 10.17 -42.88 -2.65
CA GLN A 3 11.55 -43.31 -2.34
C GLN A 3 12.48 -42.10 -2.12
N ALA A 4 12.33 -41.06 -2.96
CA ALA A 4 13.12 -39.83 -2.87
C ALA A 4 12.96 -39.09 -1.53
N ALA A 5 11.79 -39.16 -0.89
CA ALA A 5 11.57 -38.53 0.41
C ALA A 5 12.26 -39.30 1.54
N GLN A 6 12.34 -40.63 1.44
CA GLN A 6 13.04 -41.49 2.39
C GLN A 6 14.55 -41.26 2.29
N ASP A 7 15.11 -41.25 1.08
CA ASP A 7 16.54 -41.02 0.84
C ASP A 7 16.97 -39.65 1.36
N HIS A 8 16.16 -38.59 1.16
CA HIS A 8 16.45 -37.26 1.68
C HIS A 8 16.45 -37.21 3.21
N LEU A 9 15.52 -37.92 3.86
CA LEU A 9 15.48 -38.01 5.33
C LEU A 9 16.71 -38.73 5.88
N GLU A 10 17.14 -39.80 5.23
CA GLU A 10 18.32 -40.58 5.63
C GLU A 10 19.61 -39.77 5.46
N MET A 11 19.79 -39.07 4.33
CA MET A 11 20.90 -38.13 4.15
C MET A 11 20.95 -37.07 5.25
N LYS A 12 19.79 -36.54 5.65
CA LYS A 12 19.72 -35.54 6.73
C LYS A 12 20.10 -36.12 8.09
N LYS A 13 19.76 -37.38 8.38
CA LYS A 13 20.20 -38.09 9.59
C LYS A 13 21.72 -38.26 9.61
N MET A 14 22.29 -38.74 8.50
CA MET A 14 23.74 -38.91 8.37
C MET A 14 24.50 -37.59 8.58
N GLN A 15 24.04 -36.50 7.95
CA GLN A 15 24.65 -35.18 8.13
C GLN A 15 24.61 -34.70 9.58
N ASN A 16 23.50 -34.94 10.29
CA ASN A 16 23.39 -34.61 11.71
C ASN A 16 24.36 -35.43 12.56
N ASP A 17 24.49 -36.73 12.31
CA ASP A 17 25.39 -37.61 13.05
C ASP A 17 26.86 -37.23 12.86
N GLU A 18 27.25 -36.90 11.63
CA GLU A 18 28.59 -36.36 11.34
C GLU A 18 28.81 -35.03 12.05
N HIS A 19 27.82 -34.15 12.06
CA HIS A 19 27.89 -32.89 12.79
C HIS A 19 28.13 -33.11 14.30
N PHE A 20 27.39 -34.04 14.92
CA PHE A 20 27.61 -34.39 16.34
C PHE A 20 29.02 -34.95 16.61
N LYS A 21 29.53 -35.81 15.72
CA LYS A 21 30.90 -36.35 15.83
C LYS A 21 31.95 -35.24 15.76
N THR A 22 31.80 -34.28 14.85
CA THR A 22 32.71 -33.14 14.73
C THR A 22 32.66 -32.20 15.94
N LEU A 23 31.46 -31.93 16.48
CA LEU A 23 31.32 -31.13 17.70
C LEU A 23 32.00 -31.79 18.90
N LYS A 24 31.87 -33.12 19.03
CA LYS A 24 32.52 -33.89 20.08
C LYS A 24 34.04 -33.83 19.96
N SER A 25 34.59 -34.05 18.76
CA SER A 25 36.04 -33.99 18.55
C SER A 25 36.58 -32.58 18.84
N ILE A 26 35.91 -31.53 18.36
CA ILE A 26 36.28 -30.14 18.65
C ILE A 26 36.30 -29.86 20.15
N LYS A 27 35.32 -30.38 20.89
CA LYS A 27 35.25 -30.21 22.34
C LYS A 27 36.45 -30.89 23.00
N ASP A 28 36.69 -32.16 22.71
CA ASP A 28 37.79 -32.93 23.30
C ASP A 28 39.16 -32.32 22.98
N THR A 29 39.38 -31.83 21.76
CA THR A 29 40.66 -31.18 21.38
C THR A 29 40.85 -29.80 22.01
N LYS A 30 39.77 -29.02 22.21
CA LYS A 30 39.88 -27.60 22.59
C LYS A 30 39.51 -27.29 24.05
N SER A 31 38.93 -28.23 24.79
CA SER A 31 38.66 -28.06 26.21
C SER A 31 39.92 -28.27 27.04
N SER A 32 39.93 -27.72 28.26
CA SER A 32 40.96 -28.05 29.25
C SER A 32 41.04 -29.58 29.49
N PRO A 33 42.23 -30.17 29.75
CA PRO A 33 42.42 -31.60 29.96
C PRO A 33 41.46 -32.23 30.99
N PHE A 34 41.13 -31.47 32.04
CA PHE A 34 40.19 -31.90 33.08
C PHE A 34 38.78 -32.21 32.57
N PHE A 35 38.40 -31.63 31.42
CA PHE A 35 37.08 -31.79 30.82
C PHE A 35 37.06 -32.67 29.57
N GLN A 36 38.19 -33.27 29.20
CA GLN A 36 38.27 -34.23 28.09
C GLN A 36 37.52 -35.52 28.47
N GLY A 37 36.65 -36.03 27.59
CA GLY A 37 35.85 -37.23 27.86
C GLY A 37 34.56 -36.99 28.67
N ASN A 38 34.32 -35.77 29.16
CA ASN A 38 33.08 -35.45 29.88
C ASN A 38 31.88 -35.35 28.94
N LYS A 39 30.77 -36.02 29.33
CA LYS A 39 29.49 -36.08 28.59
C LYS A 39 28.66 -34.79 28.62
N VAL A 40 29.23 -33.65 29.01
CA VAL A 40 28.48 -32.37 29.10
C VAL A 40 28.17 -31.84 27.70
N LEU A 41 26.91 -31.95 27.26
CA LEU A 41 26.49 -31.53 25.90
C LEU A 41 25.92 -30.11 25.83
N SER A 42 25.90 -29.36 26.94
CA SER A 42 25.26 -28.04 27.00
C SER A 42 26.08 -26.91 26.37
N CYS A 43 27.39 -27.11 26.16
CA CYS A 43 28.31 -26.08 25.67
C CYS A 43 29.29 -26.62 24.63
N SER A 44 29.89 -25.73 23.84
CA SER A 44 30.83 -26.09 22.78
C SER A 44 32.17 -26.56 23.35
N ARG A 45 32.70 -25.87 24.35
CA ARG A 45 33.94 -26.24 25.07
C ARG A 45 34.02 -25.50 26.40
N VAL A 46 34.82 -26.04 27.33
CA VAL A 46 35.11 -25.42 28.62
C VAL A 46 36.56 -24.93 28.61
N LEU A 47 36.76 -23.64 28.87
CA LEU A 47 38.09 -23.04 29.03
C LEU A 47 38.35 -22.79 30.51
N MET A 48 39.62 -22.89 30.92
CA MET A 48 40.06 -22.41 32.24
C MET A 48 40.72 -21.05 32.08
N LYS A 49 40.22 -20.05 32.80
CA LYS A 49 40.80 -18.70 32.87
C LYS A 49 40.92 -18.31 34.33
N ASN A 50 42.14 -18.02 34.79
CA ASN A 50 42.44 -17.63 36.18
C ASN A 50 41.91 -18.63 37.23
N GLY A 51 42.06 -19.93 36.98
CA GLY A 51 41.56 -20.99 37.88
C GLY A 51 40.04 -21.21 37.85
N GLN A 52 39.28 -20.41 37.11
CA GLN A 52 37.83 -20.58 36.95
C GLN A 52 37.50 -21.24 35.60
N SER A 53 36.52 -22.13 35.61
CA SER A 53 35.99 -22.78 34.40
C SER A 53 34.90 -21.94 33.77
N VAL A 54 35.09 -21.55 32.50
CA VAL A 54 34.11 -20.78 31.71
C VAL A 54 33.62 -21.66 30.56
N ALA A 55 32.31 -21.85 30.47
CA ALA A 55 31.67 -22.57 29.37
C ALA A 55 31.45 -21.64 28.16
N ILE A 56 31.91 -22.05 26.98
CA ILE A 56 31.64 -21.34 25.72
C ILE A 56 30.36 -21.89 25.10
N PRO A 57 29.35 -21.04 24.82
CA PRO A 57 28.12 -21.48 24.17
C PRO A 57 28.38 -21.94 22.74
N PHE A 58 27.49 -22.78 22.20
CA PHE A 58 27.50 -23.07 20.76
C PHE A 58 27.28 -21.79 19.96
N LYS A 59 27.88 -21.72 18.76
CA LYS A 59 27.58 -20.61 17.85
C LYS A 59 26.11 -20.69 17.48
N ALA A 60 25.33 -19.71 17.93
CA ALA A 60 23.94 -19.60 17.52
C ALA A 60 23.88 -19.49 15.99
N LEU A 61 22.97 -20.25 15.38
CA LEU A 61 22.65 -20.05 13.97
C LEU A 61 22.17 -18.61 13.79
N PRO A 62 22.55 -17.92 12.70
CA PRO A 62 22.03 -16.59 12.44
C PRO A 62 20.50 -16.69 12.38
N VAL A 63 19.82 -15.94 13.25
CA VAL A 63 18.36 -15.87 13.26
C VAL A 63 17.93 -15.41 11.86
N PRO A 64 17.02 -16.14 11.17
CA PRO A 64 16.55 -15.73 9.85
C PRO A 64 15.94 -14.33 9.98
N LYS A 65 16.59 -13.34 9.37
CA LYS A 65 16.10 -11.96 9.37
C LYS A 65 14.92 -11.92 8.40
N ASP A 66 13.71 -11.77 8.92
CA ASP A 66 12.54 -11.55 8.07
C ASP A 66 12.64 -10.15 7.46
N LEU A 67 13.08 -10.09 6.20
CA LEU A 67 13.24 -8.86 5.44
C LEU A 67 11.89 -8.16 5.20
N ARG A 68 10.76 -8.86 5.39
CA ARG A 68 9.40 -8.29 5.24
C ARG A 68 9.07 -7.28 6.33
N LEU A 69 9.67 -7.41 7.53
CA LEU A 69 9.47 -6.47 8.63
C LEU A 69 10.01 -5.06 8.31
N LYS A 70 10.93 -4.94 7.34
CA LYS A 70 11.51 -3.66 6.91
C LYS A 70 10.90 -3.11 5.62
N GLN A 71 9.97 -3.82 4.99
CA GLN A 71 9.32 -3.34 3.76
C GLN A 71 8.21 -2.34 4.11
N SER A 72 8.07 -1.32 3.28
CA SER A 72 6.93 -0.40 3.36
C SER A 72 5.61 -1.18 3.22
N GLN A 73 4.61 -0.81 4.01
CA GLN A 73 3.26 -1.35 3.87
C GLN A 73 2.57 -0.91 2.57
N GLN A 74 3.04 0.20 1.99
CA GLN A 74 2.50 0.74 0.75
C GLN A 74 3.04 -0.03 -0.44
N LYS A 75 2.20 -0.86 -1.05
CA LYS A 75 2.53 -1.65 -2.26
C LYS A 75 2.28 -0.88 -3.57
N THR A 76 1.54 0.22 -3.50
CA THR A 76 1.10 1.02 -4.65
C THR A 76 1.41 2.49 -4.43
N SER A 77 1.77 3.19 -5.51
CA SER A 77 1.92 4.64 -5.48
C SER A 77 0.56 5.32 -5.46
N MET A 78 0.48 6.52 -4.87
CA MET A 78 -0.74 7.32 -4.83
C MET A 78 -1.33 7.54 -6.22
N ALA A 79 -0.50 7.89 -7.22
CA ALA A 79 -0.96 8.08 -8.59
C ALA A 79 -1.64 6.83 -9.16
N LYS A 80 -1.09 5.64 -8.90
CA LYS A 80 -1.67 4.37 -9.37
C LYS A 80 -3.02 4.09 -8.72
N ASP A 81 -3.21 4.47 -7.46
CA ASP A 81 -4.49 4.30 -6.77
C ASP A 81 -5.54 5.35 -7.16
N THR A 82 -5.11 6.58 -7.47
CA THR A 82 -6.03 7.65 -7.88
C THR A 82 -6.52 7.44 -9.31
N PHE A 83 -5.60 7.15 -10.25
CA PHE A 83 -5.88 7.17 -11.69
C PHE A 83 -6.18 5.80 -12.33
N LYS A 84 -6.39 4.75 -11.53
CA LYS A 84 -6.81 3.45 -12.09
C LYS A 84 -8.29 3.47 -12.48
N VAL A 85 -8.58 2.85 -13.63
CA VAL A 85 -9.95 2.53 -14.03
C VAL A 85 -10.52 1.55 -13.00
N ARG A 86 -11.60 1.95 -12.32
CA ARG A 86 -12.32 1.10 -11.36
C ARG A 86 -13.50 0.45 -12.08
N ASN A 87 -13.71 -0.84 -11.84
CA ASN A 87 -14.91 -1.52 -12.32
C ASN A 87 -16.16 -0.85 -11.72
N SER A 88 -17.20 -0.67 -12.53
CA SER A 88 -18.46 -0.08 -12.09
C SER A 88 -19.24 -1.06 -11.19
N LEU A 89 -19.00 -0.95 -9.89
CA LEU A 89 -19.70 -1.75 -8.88
C LEU A 89 -21.12 -1.22 -8.68
N HIS A 90 -22.11 -2.12 -8.67
CA HIS A 90 -23.51 -1.77 -8.47
C HIS A 90 -24.29 -2.91 -7.80
N ALA A 91 -25.49 -2.58 -7.31
CA ALA A 91 -26.33 -3.50 -6.53
C ALA A 91 -26.77 -4.77 -7.29
N GLY A 92 -26.79 -4.73 -8.63
CA GLY A 92 -27.17 -5.86 -9.49
C GLY A 92 -26.05 -6.86 -9.83
N MET A 93 -24.80 -6.64 -9.39
CA MET A 93 -23.69 -7.54 -9.76
C MET A 93 -23.79 -8.92 -9.10
N VAL A 94 -23.54 -9.98 -9.90
CA VAL A 94 -23.46 -11.38 -9.44
C VAL A 94 -22.29 -11.59 -8.48
N ARG A 95 -21.12 -11.00 -8.77
CA ARG A 95 -19.90 -11.11 -7.96
C ARG A 95 -19.52 -9.75 -7.41
N LYS A 96 -19.87 -9.50 -6.15
CA LYS A 96 -19.49 -8.28 -5.42
C LYS A 96 -18.25 -8.54 -4.57
N PRO A 97 -17.39 -7.54 -4.36
CA PRO A 97 -16.28 -7.67 -3.42
C PRO A 97 -16.80 -7.92 -2.00
N LEU A 98 -16.13 -8.81 -1.27
CA LEU A 98 -16.43 -9.17 0.11
C LEU A 98 -15.91 -8.09 1.06
N GLU A 99 -16.59 -6.95 1.07
CA GLU A 99 -16.31 -5.82 1.96
C GLU A 99 -17.48 -5.58 2.92
N LYS A 100 -17.19 -5.13 4.14
CA LYS A 100 -18.20 -4.78 5.15
C LYS A 100 -19.25 -3.84 4.58
N TYR A 101 -20.54 -4.16 4.76
CA TYR A 101 -21.66 -3.38 4.23
C TYR A 101 -21.53 -1.90 4.58
N HIS A 102 -21.66 -1.04 3.56
CA HIS A 102 -21.68 0.40 3.72
C HIS A 102 -22.74 0.97 2.77
N PRO A 103 -23.72 1.76 3.26
CA PRO A 103 -24.83 2.24 2.44
C PRO A 103 -24.34 3.13 1.29
N ASN A 104 -23.31 3.95 1.54
CA ASN A 104 -22.77 4.86 0.54
C ASN A 104 -21.69 4.25 -0.38
N ALA A 105 -21.39 2.95 -0.27
CA ALA A 105 -20.42 2.31 -1.16
C ALA A 105 -20.97 2.15 -2.59
N HIS A 106 -20.11 2.21 -3.61
CA HIS A 106 -20.52 2.08 -5.01
C HIS A 106 -21.33 0.81 -5.28
N ARG A 107 -20.92 -0.34 -4.70
CA ARG A 107 -21.63 -1.63 -4.85
C ARG A 107 -23.07 -1.65 -4.31
N SER A 108 -23.45 -0.66 -3.49
CA SER A 108 -24.80 -0.51 -2.92
C SER A 108 -25.68 0.44 -3.74
N ARG A 109 -25.11 1.12 -4.75
CA ARG A 109 -25.82 2.08 -5.61
C ARG A 109 -26.40 1.38 -6.84
N LEU A 110 -27.41 2.01 -7.44
CA LEU A 110 -27.94 1.59 -8.75
C LEU A 110 -26.89 1.82 -9.84
N PRO A 111 -26.85 0.97 -10.88
CA PRO A 111 -25.95 1.16 -12.01
C PRO A 111 -26.19 2.53 -12.64
N SER A 112 -25.14 3.32 -12.78
CA SER A 112 -25.21 4.59 -13.51
C SER A 112 -25.30 4.28 -15.01
N PRO A 113 -26.20 4.95 -15.75
CA PRO A 113 -26.32 4.73 -17.19
C PRO A 113 -24.97 5.06 -17.85
N THR A 114 -24.46 4.12 -18.63
CA THR A 114 -23.26 4.39 -19.44
C THR A 114 -23.67 5.31 -20.58
N VAL A 115 -23.04 6.47 -20.68
CA VAL A 115 -23.21 7.32 -21.86
C VAL A 115 -22.70 6.53 -23.05
N VAL A 116 -23.61 6.18 -23.96
CA VAL A 116 -23.22 5.60 -25.25
C VAL A 116 -22.52 6.72 -26.02
N MET A 117 -21.23 6.56 -26.22
CA MET A 117 -20.47 7.47 -27.07
C MET A 117 -21.12 7.46 -28.46
N PRO A 118 -21.54 8.62 -29.01
CA PRO A 118 -22.08 8.66 -30.35
C PRO A 118 -21.05 8.09 -31.34
N TYR A 119 -21.52 7.26 -32.27
CA TYR A 119 -20.68 6.53 -33.24
C TYR A 119 -19.91 7.44 -34.22
N LYS A 120 -20.20 8.75 -34.20
CA LYS A 120 -19.56 9.78 -35.03
C LYS A 120 -19.36 11.05 -34.20
N ASN A 121 -18.46 11.93 -34.65
CA ASN A 121 -18.20 13.27 -34.09
C ASN A 121 -19.42 14.21 -34.22
N SER A 122 -20.58 13.84 -33.70
CA SER A 122 -21.79 14.64 -33.67
C SER A 122 -21.84 15.58 -32.46
N SER A 123 -20.69 15.89 -31.87
CA SER A 123 -20.60 16.97 -30.89
C SER A 123 -20.49 18.28 -31.66
N SER A 124 -21.62 18.85 -32.09
CA SER A 124 -21.68 20.28 -32.37
C SER A 124 -21.67 21.00 -31.02
N ILE A 125 -20.49 21.28 -30.49
CA ILE A 125 -20.38 22.17 -29.33
C ILE A 125 -20.69 23.58 -29.85
N ILE A 126 -21.94 24.01 -29.71
CA ILE A 126 -22.32 25.40 -29.96
C ILE A 126 -21.86 26.20 -28.74
N ILE A 127 -20.63 26.70 -28.78
CA ILE A 127 -20.07 27.54 -27.72
C ILE A 127 -20.65 28.95 -27.85
N GLY A 128 -21.81 29.17 -27.21
CA GLY A 128 -22.46 30.46 -27.12
C GLY A 128 -23.03 30.99 -28.44
N ASP A 129 -23.61 32.19 -28.37
CA ASP A 129 -24.02 32.95 -29.55
C ASP A 129 -22.78 33.60 -30.20
N ARG A 130 -22.64 33.50 -31.53
CA ARG A 130 -21.50 34.06 -32.29
C ARG A 130 -21.41 35.59 -32.17
N SER A 131 -22.51 36.22 -31.72
CA SER A 131 -22.59 37.65 -31.45
C SER A 131 -21.85 38.07 -30.16
N TYR A 132 -21.64 37.15 -29.19
CA TYR A 132 -21.08 37.48 -27.88
C TYR A 132 -19.56 37.26 -27.82
N GLN A 133 -18.80 38.31 -28.13
CA GLN A 133 -17.34 38.31 -28.03
C GLN A 133 -16.85 38.70 -26.63
N ASP A 134 -16.88 37.78 -25.66
CA ASP A 134 -16.08 37.97 -24.44
C ASP A 134 -14.61 37.61 -24.71
N ARG A 135 -13.74 38.62 -24.79
CA ARG A 135 -12.29 38.42 -25.02
C ARG A 135 -11.55 37.88 -23.79
N ARG A 136 -12.18 37.86 -22.62
CA ARG A 136 -11.55 37.45 -21.34
C ARG A 136 -11.95 36.06 -20.86
N LYS A 137 -12.74 35.32 -21.64
CA LYS A 137 -13.23 33.97 -21.30
C LYS A 137 -12.15 32.89 -21.09
N TYR A 138 -10.91 33.16 -21.50
CA TYR A 138 -9.77 32.24 -21.32
C TYR A 138 -8.72 32.75 -20.32
N VAL A 139 -9.00 33.85 -19.60
CA VAL A 139 -8.08 34.37 -18.57
C VAL A 139 -8.31 33.61 -17.27
N SER A 140 -7.26 32.99 -16.73
CA SER A 140 -7.36 32.25 -15.47
C SER A 140 -7.78 33.19 -14.32
N THR A 141 -8.69 32.70 -13.48
CA THR A 141 -9.30 33.45 -12.37
C THR A 141 -8.33 33.74 -11.22
N ASN A 142 -7.06 33.32 -11.32
CA ASN A 142 -6.11 33.32 -10.22
C ASN A 142 -5.73 34.73 -9.70
N ARG A 143 -6.09 35.81 -10.42
CA ARG A 143 -5.99 37.21 -9.98
C ARG A 143 -7.16 38.10 -10.42
N ASN A 144 -8.25 37.52 -10.92
CA ASN A 144 -9.35 38.32 -11.49
C ASN A 144 -10.42 38.56 -10.42
N SER A 145 -10.25 39.61 -9.61
CA SER A 145 -11.22 40.05 -8.59
C SER A 145 -12.50 40.65 -9.18
N PHE A 146 -12.54 40.91 -10.49
CA PHE A 146 -13.70 41.47 -11.18
C PHE A 146 -14.12 40.56 -12.35
N SER A 147 -14.81 39.46 -12.04
CA SER A 147 -15.67 38.84 -13.05
C SER A 147 -16.92 39.71 -13.19
N ARG A 148 -17.15 40.28 -14.37
CA ARG A 148 -18.44 40.88 -14.67
C ARG A 148 -19.45 39.73 -14.71
N VAL A 149 -20.22 39.56 -13.64
CA VAL A 149 -21.37 38.66 -13.63
C VAL A 149 -22.28 39.12 -14.76
N ALA A 150 -22.59 38.21 -15.69
CA ALA A 150 -23.47 38.49 -16.83
C ALA A 150 -24.68 39.29 -16.38
N GLU A 151 -24.93 40.42 -17.04
CA GLU A 151 -26.07 41.28 -16.76
C GLU A 151 -27.34 40.47 -17.03
N MET A 152 -28.16 40.29 -15.99
CA MET A 152 -29.44 39.63 -16.15
C MET A 152 -30.44 40.65 -16.65
N ASN A 153 -30.98 40.42 -17.85
CA ASN A 153 -32.03 41.24 -18.44
C ASN A 153 -33.35 40.96 -17.71
N THR A 154 -33.55 41.59 -16.55
CA THR A 154 -34.83 41.61 -15.83
C THR A 154 -35.25 43.04 -15.58
N SER A 155 -36.52 43.35 -15.84
CA SER A 155 -37.11 44.68 -15.58
C SER A 155 -37.64 44.82 -14.15
N ASN A 156 -37.64 43.76 -13.34
CA ASN A 156 -38.20 43.79 -11.99
C ASN A 156 -37.21 44.42 -10.99
N GLY A 157 -37.54 45.63 -10.52
CA GLY A 157 -36.71 46.40 -9.57
C GLY A 157 -36.42 45.69 -8.24
N GLY A 158 -37.32 44.83 -7.76
CA GLY A 158 -37.11 44.06 -6.53
C GLY A 158 -36.00 43.02 -6.68
N ILE A 159 -35.99 42.32 -7.80
CA ILE A 159 -34.95 41.33 -8.14
C ILE A 159 -33.60 42.02 -8.36
N ILE A 160 -33.61 43.21 -8.96
CA ILE A 160 -32.39 44.02 -9.15
C ILE A 160 -31.82 44.43 -7.79
N SER A 161 -32.64 45.03 -6.92
CA SER A 161 -32.18 45.55 -5.63
C SER A 161 -31.60 44.48 -4.70
N THR A 162 -32.25 43.32 -4.60
CA THR A 162 -31.78 42.19 -3.79
C THR A 162 -30.45 41.63 -4.28
N LYS A 163 -30.30 41.48 -5.60
CA LYS A 163 -29.03 41.04 -6.21
C LYS A 163 -27.92 42.06 -6.03
N THR A 164 -28.21 43.35 -6.15
CA THR A 164 -27.21 44.42 -5.93
C THR A 164 -26.71 44.42 -4.48
N LYS A 165 -27.61 44.25 -3.50
CA LYS A 165 -27.23 44.10 -2.08
C LYS A 165 -26.32 42.89 -1.87
N TRP A 166 -26.70 41.73 -2.42
CA TRP A 166 -25.90 40.50 -2.31
C TRP A 166 -24.52 40.64 -2.96
N LYS A 167 -24.45 41.27 -4.15
CA LYS A 167 -23.18 41.53 -4.84
C LYS A 167 -22.24 42.42 -4.02
N LYS A 168 -22.77 43.46 -3.39
CA LYS A 168 -21.97 44.33 -2.52
C LYS A 168 -21.39 43.54 -1.34
N HIS A 169 -22.21 42.70 -0.70
CA HIS A 169 -21.76 41.86 0.41
C HIS A 169 -20.63 40.90 0.00
N LEU A 170 -20.72 40.28 -1.18
CA LEU A 170 -19.67 39.39 -1.70
C LEU A 170 -18.37 40.11 -2.10
N GLN A 171 -18.38 41.43 -2.30
CA GLN A 171 -17.17 42.23 -2.56
C GLN A 171 -16.44 42.65 -1.28
N GLU A 172 -17.15 42.68 -0.15
CA GLU A 172 -16.58 43.06 1.16
C GLU A 172 -15.94 41.87 1.89
N LEU A 173 -16.16 40.63 1.41
CA LEU A 173 -15.55 39.38 1.88
C LEU A 173 -14.25 39.07 1.13
#